data_AF-A0A952MYU5-F1
#
_entry.id   AF-A0A952MYU5-F1
#
_cell.length_a   1.000
_cell.length_b   1.000
_cell.length_c   1.000
_cell.angle_alpha   90.00
_cell.angle_beta   90.00
_cell.angle_gamma   90.00
#
_symmetry.space_group_name_H-M   'P 1'
#
loop_
_entity.id
_entity.type
_entity.pdbx_description
1 polymer ?
#
loop_
_entity_poly.entity_id
_entity_poly.type
_entity_poly.pdbx_seq_one_letter_code
_entity_poly.pdbx_strand_id
1 'polypeptide(L)'
;MQRYNWLNLILILLLMGSCGKPLPTLENVNLQTWKEDLNGCKGKRLEMQQSVAEQKDKLLALDEKQLIKLLGRPDQNELYKRNQKFYTYFLSPAPSCNSSSSGSIKLIVRFNAMGLANEVTVN
;
A
#
# COMPACT_ATOMS: atom_id res chain seq x y z
N MET A 1 -50.41 14.86 17.10
CA MET A 1 -49.38 14.00 17.70
C MET A 1 -48.93 13.00 16.65
N GLN A 2 -47.84 13.28 15.95
CA GLN A 2 -47.32 12.41 14.88
C GLN A 2 -46.82 11.10 15.51
N ARG A 3 -47.45 9.98 15.14
CA ARG A 3 -47.00 8.64 15.49
C ARG A 3 -45.73 8.37 14.69
N TYR A 4 -44.58 8.71 15.26
CA TYR A 4 -43.30 8.38 14.64
C TYR A 4 -43.20 6.87 14.48
N ASN A 5 -43.09 6.42 13.23
CA ASN A 5 -43.08 5.02 12.86
C ASN A 5 -41.71 4.44 13.25
N TRP A 6 -41.58 3.95 14.48
CA TRP A 6 -40.32 3.48 15.09
C TRP A 6 -39.58 2.44 14.24
N LEU A 7 -40.33 1.67 13.44
CA LEU A 7 -39.83 0.74 12.43
C LEU A 7 -38.95 1.41 11.36
N ASN A 8 -39.31 2.61 10.89
CA ASN A 8 -38.51 3.34 9.90
C ASN A 8 -37.18 3.83 10.49
N LEU A 9 -37.17 4.20 11.78
CA LEU A 9 -35.95 4.61 12.49
C LEU A 9 -34.97 3.44 12.67
N ILE A 10 -35.47 2.23 12.94
CA ILE A 10 -34.65 1.02 13.05
C ILE A 10 -34.06 0.62 11.68
N LEU A 11 -34.83 0.76 10.60
CA LEU A 11 -34.36 0.45 9.24
C LEU A 11 -33.26 1.41 8.78
N ILE A 12 -33.33 2.69 9.14
CA ILE A 12 -32.30 3.69 8.82
C ILE A 12 -31.00 3.41 9.61
N LEU A 13 -31.11 2.94 10.85
CA LEU A 13 -29.95 2.61 11.70
C LEU A 13 -29.15 1.40 11.15
N LEU A 14 -29.84 0.43 10.54
CA LEU A 14 -29.22 -0.76 9.93
C LEU A 14 -28.38 -0.45 8.68
N LEU A 15 -28.63 0.67 7.98
CA LEU A 15 -27.90 1.05 6.77
C LEU A 15 -26.54 1.71 7.03
N MET A 16 -26.23 2.07 8.27
CA MET A 16 -24.97 2.79 8.60
C MET A 16 -23.81 1.86 9.00
N GLY A 17 -24.00 0.54 9.00
CA GLY A 17 -22.98 -0.44 9.34
C GLY A 17 -22.02 -0.77 8.19
N SER A 18 -21.19 0.18 7.74
CA SER A 18 -20.07 -0.14 6.84
C SER A 18 -18.79 -0.35 7.66
N CYS A 19 -18.47 -1.61 7.94
CA CYS A 19 -17.20 -1.97 8.56
C CYS A 19 -16.14 -2.11 7.46
N GLY A 20 -15.20 -1.16 7.39
CA GLY A 20 -14.04 -1.27 6.51
C GLY A 20 -13.14 -2.42 6.97
N LYS A 21 -12.59 -3.20 6.02
CA LYS A 21 -11.62 -4.25 6.35
C LYS A 21 -10.37 -3.63 6.99
N PRO A 22 -9.81 -4.24 8.05
CA PRO A 22 -8.54 -3.78 8.61
C PRO A 22 -7.41 -3.92 7.58
N LEU A 23 -6.36 -3.12 7.74
CA LEU A 23 -5.15 -3.28 6.93
C LEU A 23 -4.51 -4.64 7.20
N PRO A 24 -3.90 -5.27 6.17
CA PRO A 24 -3.19 -6.52 6.35
C PRO A 24 -1.95 -6.31 7.23
N THR A 25 -1.57 -7.38 7.94
CA THR A 25 -0.29 -7.45 8.66
C THR A 25 0.76 -8.11 7.78
N LEU A 26 1.96 -7.53 7.75
CA LEU A 26 3.14 -8.12 7.12
C LEU A 26 4.03 -8.70 8.21
N GLU A 27 4.17 -10.01 8.22
CA GLU A 27 5.02 -10.73 9.17
C GLU A 27 6.48 -10.47 8.86
N ASN A 28 7.32 -10.33 9.88
CA ASN A 28 8.76 -10.07 9.73
C ASN A 28 9.09 -8.82 8.88
N VAL A 29 8.18 -7.83 8.85
CA VAL A 29 8.40 -6.51 8.25
C VAL A 29 8.19 -5.45 9.32
N ASN A 30 9.26 -4.80 9.75
CA ASN A 30 9.18 -3.65 10.64
C ASN A 30 8.72 -2.42 9.84
N LEU A 31 7.41 -2.16 9.87
CA LEU A 31 6.79 -1.05 9.14
C LEU A 31 7.28 0.33 9.56
N GLN A 32 7.74 0.49 10.82
CA GLN A 32 8.31 1.75 11.27
C GLN A 32 9.66 2.00 10.59
N THR A 33 10.57 1.02 10.68
CA THR A 33 11.87 1.08 10.01
C THR A 33 11.74 1.20 8.49
N TRP A 34 10.77 0.50 7.89
CA TRP A 34 10.47 0.59 6.46
C TRP A 34 10.17 2.04 6.02
N LYS A 35 9.32 2.74 6.80
CA LYS A 35 8.91 4.13 6.51
C LYS A 35 10.05 5.12 6.67
N GLU A 36 11.01 4.82 7.54
CA GLU A 36 12.18 5.66 7.81
C GLU A 36 13.32 5.48 6.80
N ASP A 37 13.27 4.44 5.97
CA ASP A 37 14.27 4.13 4.94
C ASP A 37 13.82 4.59 3.54
N LEU A 38 13.68 5.90 3.38
CA LEU A 38 13.31 6.53 2.11
C LEU A 38 14.30 6.15 1.02
N ASN A 39 13.78 5.79 -0.16
CA ASN A 39 14.56 5.32 -1.31
C ASN A 39 15.48 4.10 -1.03
N GLY A 40 15.30 3.40 0.09
CA GLY A 40 16.16 2.28 0.48
C GLY A 40 17.60 2.68 0.82
N CYS A 41 17.90 3.98 1.02
CA CYS A 41 19.28 4.46 1.18
C CYS A 41 20.00 3.92 2.43
N LYS A 42 19.26 3.52 3.47
CA LYS A 42 19.81 2.94 4.71
C LYS A 42 19.94 1.42 4.65
N GLY A 43 19.49 0.79 3.56
CA GLY A 43 19.56 -0.67 3.36
C GLY A 43 18.61 -1.48 4.24
N LYS A 44 17.70 -0.85 4.98
CA LYS A 44 16.81 -1.53 5.91
C LYS A 44 15.65 -2.22 5.22
N ARG A 45 15.15 -1.68 4.12
CA ARG A 45 14.15 -2.38 3.30
C ARG A 45 14.71 -3.65 2.66
N LEU A 46 15.99 -3.65 2.31
CA LEU A 46 16.68 -4.81 1.72
C LEU A 46 16.72 -5.99 2.70
N GLU A 47 16.97 -5.73 3.98
CA GLU A 47 16.93 -6.74 5.06
C GLU A 47 15.57 -7.46 5.14
N MET A 48 14.49 -6.83 4.68
CA MET A 48 13.12 -7.36 4.71
C MET A 48 12.62 -7.84 3.33
N GLN A 49 13.47 -7.86 2.30
CA GLN A 49 13.07 -8.16 0.92
C GLN A 49 12.34 -9.50 0.80
N GLN A 50 12.87 -10.56 1.42
CA GLN A 50 12.29 -11.90 1.33
C GLN A 50 10.88 -11.92 1.95
N SER A 51 10.73 -11.39 3.16
CA SER A 51 9.45 -11.30 3.87
C SER A 51 8.40 -10.53 3.05
N VAL A 52 8.82 -9.44 2.38
CA VAL A 52 7.93 -8.66 1.50
C VAL A 52 7.57 -9.44 0.24
N ALA A 53 8.52 -10.12 -0.39
CA ALA A 53 8.28 -10.89 -1.60
C ALA A 53 7.30 -12.06 -1.36
N GLU A 54 7.45 -12.77 -0.24
CA GLU A 54 6.57 -13.89 0.15
C GLU A 54 5.14 -13.44 0.49
N GLN A 55 4.96 -12.19 0.89
CA GLN A 55 3.67 -11.66 1.37
C GLN A 55 3.08 -10.57 0.47
N LYS A 56 3.68 -10.32 -0.70
CA LYS A 56 3.29 -9.24 -1.62
C LYS A 56 1.81 -9.28 -2.03
N ASP A 57 1.22 -10.48 -2.07
CA ASP A 57 -0.19 -10.67 -2.44
C ASP A 57 -1.14 -10.09 -1.39
N LYS A 58 -0.69 -9.92 -0.12
CA LYS A 58 -1.45 -9.19 0.91
C LYS A 58 -1.68 -7.72 0.53
N LEU A 59 -0.91 -7.16 -0.41
CA LEU A 59 -1.04 -5.78 -0.88
C LEU A 59 -2.09 -5.63 -2.00
N LEU A 60 -2.56 -6.74 -2.59
CA LEU A 60 -3.60 -6.70 -3.62
C LEU A 60 -4.92 -6.16 -3.06
N ALA A 61 -5.69 -5.51 -3.93
CA ALA A 61 -6.96 -4.86 -3.62
C ALA A 61 -6.91 -3.73 -2.58
N LEU A 62 -5.74 -3.37 -2.06
CA LEU A 62 -5.58 -2.15 -1.28
C LEU A 62 -5.73 -0.93 -2.20
N ASP A 63 -6.47 0.08 -1.72
CA ASP A 63 -6.45 1.40 -2.34
C ASP A 63 -5.17 2.16 -2.00
N GLU A 64 -4.93 3.27 -2.69
CA GLU A 64 -3.74 4.09 -2.49
C GLU A 64 -3.57 4.59 -1.04
N LYS A 65 -4.66 4.98 -0.38
CA LYS A 65 -4.63 5.50 1.00
C LYS A 65 -4.29 4.39 1.97
N GLN A 66 -4.85 3.20 1.76
CA GLN A 66 -4.53 2.01 2.54
C GLN A 66 -3.07 1.63 2.39
N LEU A 67 -2.54 1.65 1.16
CA LEU A 67 -1.14 1.35 0.89
C LEU A 67 -0.21 2.40 1.53
N ILE A 68 -0.53 3.70 1.43
CA ILE A 68 0.22 4.78 2.09
C ILE A 68 0.16 4.64 3.61
N LYS A 69 -0.99 4.28 4.17
CA LYS A 69 -1.14 4.06 5.62
C LYS A 69 -0.27 2.89 6.09
N LEU A 70 -0.22 1.81 5.30
CA LEU A 70 0.57 0.62 5.59
C LEU A 70 2.08 0.84 5.40
N LEU A 71 2.51 1.20 4.19
CA LEU A 71 3.91 1.25 3.76
C LEU A 71 4.53 2.65 3.80
N GLY A 72 3.73 3.70 4.01
CA GLY A 72 4.18 5.09 3.87
C GLY A 72 4.11 5.60 2.43
N ARG A 73 4.54 6.85 2.23
CA ARG A 73 4.60 7.49 0.91
C ARG A 73 5.52 6.67 -0.01
N PRO A 74 5.13 6.39 -1.27
CA PRO A 74 6.00 5.74 -2.22
C PRO A 74 7.19 6.64 -2.59
N ASP A 75 8.31 6.02 -2.94
CA ASP A 75 9.51 6.75 -3.37
C ASP A 75 9.28 7.37 -4.76
N GLN A 76 8.55 6.66 -5.63
CA GLN A 76 8.09 7.19 -6.91
C GLN A 76 6.60 6.91 -7.10
N ASN A 77 5.91 7.90 -7.69
CA ASN A 77 4.51 7.81 -8.08
C ASN A 77 4.42 8.21 -9.55
N GLU A 78 4.17 7.24 -10.42
CA GLU A 78 4.17 7.44 -11.86
C GLU A 78 2.76 7.24 -12.44
N LEU A 79 2.37 8.16 -13.32
CA LEU A 79 1.20 8.02 -14.18
C LEU A 79 1.70 7.63 -15.58
N TYR A 80 1.28 6.46 -16.05
CA TYR A 80 1.69 5.89 -17.33
C TYR A 80 0.52 5.85 -18.33
N LYS A 81 0.75 5.26 -19.50
CA LYS A 81 -0.24 5.16 -20.58
C LYS A 81 -1.53 4.53 -20.07
N ARG A 82 -2.67 5.02 -20.60
CA ARG A 82 -4.03 4.54 -20.27
C ARG A 82 -4.40 4.70 -18.80
N ASN A 83 -3.95 5.78 -18.16
CA ASN A 83 -4.24 6.10 -16.75
C ASN A 83 -3.77 5.00 -15.78
N GLN A 84 -2.72 4.27 -16.15
CA GLN A 84 -2.09 3.32 -15.25
C GLN A 84 -1.28 4.08 -14.22
N LYS A 85 -1.37 3.68 -12.97
CA LYS A 85 -0.66 4.30 -11.86
C LYS A 85 0.24 3.29 -11.20
N PHE A 86 1.45 3.73 -10.84
CA PHE A 86 2.47 2.90 -10.22
C PHE A 86 3.02 3.59 -8.99
N TYR A 87 3.05 2.85 -7.89
CA TYR A 87 3.82 3.20 -6.70
C TYR A 87 5.05 2.31 -6.65
N THR A 88 6.21 2.94 -6.55
CA THR A 88 7.50 2.26 -6.43
C THR A 88 8.09 2.53 -5.07
N TYR A 89 8.54 1.47 -4.40
CA TYR A 89 9.35 1.52 -3.19
C TYR A 89 10.68 0.82 -3.48
N PHE A 90 11.78 1.52 -3.38
CA PHE A 90 13.10 0.93 -3.51
C PHE A 90 13.41 0.07 -2.28
N LEU A 91 13.79 -1.20 -2.51
CA LEU A 91 14.25 -2.12 -1.47
C LEU A 91 15.76 -1.99 -1.26
N SER A 92 16.52 -1.88 -2.34
CA SER A 92 17.94 -1.52 -2.31
C SER A 92 18.14 -0.03 -2.63
N PRO A 93 19.31 0.56 -2.35
CA PRO A 93 19.53 1.99 -2.58
C PRO A 93 19.16 2.43 -4.00
N ALA A 94 18.28 3.43 -4.10
CA ALA A 94 17.91 4.07 -5.36
C ALA A 94 19.10 4.82 -6.00
N PRO A 95 19.06 5.17 -7.30
CA PRO A 95 20.11 5.95 -7.96
C PRO A 95 20.39 7.32 -7.32
N SER A 96 19.42 7.88 -6.60
CA SER A 96 19.58 9.15 -5.87
C SER A 96 20.34 9.01 -4.55
N CYS A 97 20.64 7.78 -4.09
CA CYS A 97 21.43 7.52 -2.89
C CYS A 97 22.93 7.55 -3.21
N ASN A 98 23.75 8.01 -2.24
CA ASN A 98 25.21 8.01 -2.37
C ASN A 98 25.82 6.60 -2.51
N SER A 99 25.14 5.58 -1.99
CA SER A 99 25.54 4.17 -2.00
C SER A 99 24.91 3.37 -3.15
N SER A 100 24.47 4.02 -4.22
CA SER A 100 23.76 3.35 -5.31
C SER A 100 24.66 2.41 -6.13
N SER A 101 24.11 1.26 -6.53
CA SER A 101 24.71 0.32 -7.47
C SER A 101 23.85 0.23 -8.74
N SER A 102 24.40 -0.29 -9.85
CA SER A 102 23.60 -0.52 -11.04
C SER A 102 22.53 -1.59 -10.77
N GLY A 103 21.26 -1.25 -10.95
CA GLY A 103 20.13 -2.14 -10.69
C GLY A 103 19.69 -2.08 -9.23
N SER A 104 18.69 -1.26 -8.94
CA SER A 104 18.03 -1.23 -7.64
C SER A 104 16.85 -2.19 -7.64
N ILE A 105 16.75 -3.02 -6.60
CA ILE A 105 15.59 -3.89 -6.34
C ILE A 105 14.45 -3.00 -5.84
N LYS A 106 13.24 -3.21 -6.35
CA LYS A 106 12.04 -2.40 -6.13
C LYS A 106 10.85 -3.29 -5.82
N LEU A 107 9.99 -2.81 -4.94
CA LEU A 107 8.59 -3.22 -4.84
C LEU A 107 7.75 -2.26 -5.69
N ILE A 108 7.08 -2.78 -6.71
CA ILE A 108 6.23 -2.00 -7.60
C ILE A 108 4.79 -2.46 -7.44
N VAL A 109 3.91 -1.51 -7.10
CA VAL A 109 2.46 -1.72 -7.00
C VAL A 109 1.79 -0.96 -8.14
N ARG A 110 1.09 -1.69 -9.00
CA ARG A 110 0.28 -1.14 -10.08
C ARG A 110 -1.17 -1.10 -9.63
N PHE A 111 -1.84 -0.01 -9.98
CA PHE A 111 -3.26 0.19 -9.71
C PHE A 111 -4.09 0.05 -10.98
N ASN A 112 -5.31 -0.49 -10.83
CA ASN A 112 -6.32 -0.49 -11.88
C ASN A 112 -7.08 0.84 -11.96
N ALA A 113 -8.02 0.94 -12.89
CA ALA A 113 -8.83 2.13 -13.10
C ALA A 113 -9.74 2.52 -11.90
N MET A 114 -9.97 1.60 -10.95
CA MET A 114 -10.71 1.86 -9.72
C MET A 114 -9.79 2.34 -8.57
N GLY A 115 -8.49 2.48 -8.82
CA GLY A 115 -7.52 2.89 -7.79
C GLY A 115 -7.16 1.77 -6.81
N LEU A 116 -7.38 0.50 -7.18
CA LEU A 116 -7.03 -0.67 -6.37
C LEU A 116 -5.76 -1.34 -6.91
N ALA A 117 -4.88 -1.75 -6.01
CA ALA A 117 -3.70 -2.54 -6.34
C ALA A 117 -4.11 -3.83 -7.05
N ASN A 118 -3.69 -4.01 -8.30
CA ASN A 118 -4.06 -5.15 -9.13
C ASN A 118 -2.87 -6.02 -9.55
N GLU A 119 -1.65 -5.52 -9.38
CA GLU A 119 -0.42 -6.24 -9.65
C GLU A 119 0.69 -5.74 -8.72
N VAL A 120 1.45 -6.67 -8.14
CA VAL A 120 2.53 -6.39 -7.20
C VAL A 120 3.76 -7.22 -7.57
N THR A 121 4.87 -6.54 -7.81
CA THR A 121 6.14 -7.16 -8.25
C THR A 121 7.29 -6.73 -7.37
N VAL A 122 8.26 -7.63 -7.21
CA VAL A 122 9.54 -7.37 -6.53
C VAL A 122 10.64 -7.74 -7.52
N ASN A 123 11.38 -6.77 -8.03
CA ASN A 123 12.41 -6.96 -9.07
C ASN A 123 13.50 -5.89 -9.06
#